data_AF-A0A087CMH6-F1
#
_entry.id   AF-A0A087CMH6-F1
#
_cell.length_a   1.000
_cell.length_b   1.000
_cell.length_c   1.000
_cell.angle_alpha   90.00
_cell.angle_beta   90.00
_cell.angle_gamma   90.00
#
_symmetry.space_group_name_H-M   'P 1'
#
loop_
_entity.id
_entity.type
_entity.pdbx_description
1 polymer ?
#
loop_
_entity_poly.entity_id
_entity_poly.type
_entity_poly.pdbx_seq_one_letter_code
_entity_poly.pdbx_strand_id
1 'polypeptide(L)'
;MQMTLEGFEDYYGPNEGLQERATKELIDSFVEGRALNPSARYVCKTMINIARNFDALNAKGRDTSRVMAQLLAWYQELETKFPAEKEIDPALAGLLQEAQA
;
A
#
# COMPACT_ATOMS: atom_id res chain seq x y z
N MET A 1 4.31 -18.86 3.89
CA MET A 1 3.38 -18.70 2.76
C MET A 1 3.08 -17.22 2.66
N GLN A 2 3.50 -16.57 1.57
CA GLN A 2 3.14 -15.18 1.34
C GLN A 2 1.64 -15.18 1.03
N MET A 3 0.83 -14.63 1.94
CA MET A 3 -0.61 -14.52 1.70
C MET A 3 -0.78 -13.46 0.62
N THR A 4 -1.07 -13.89 -0.60
CA THR A 4 -1.37 -12.98 -1.69
C THR A 4 -2.63 -12.21 -1.36
N LEU A 5 -2.53 -10.88 -1.35
CA LEU A 5 -3.68 -10.00 -1.14
C LEU A 5 -4.71 -10.21 -2.27
N GLU A 6 -5.99 -10.33 -1.92
CA GLU A 6 -7.05 -10.60 -2.90
C GLU A 6 -7.08 -9.52 -4.00
N GLY A 7 -7.04 -9.97 -5.26
CA GLY A 7 -6.97 -9.11 -6.43
C GLY A 7 -5.54 -8.69 -6.82
N PHE A 8 -4.51 -9.22 -6.17
CA PHE A 8 -3.09 -9.00 -6.49
C PHE A 8 -2.39 -10.26 -6.99
N GLU A 9 -3.13 -11.27 -7.42
CA GLU A 9 -2.60 -12.58 -7.82
C GLU A 9 -1.49 -12.47 -8.87
N ASP A 10 -1.68 -11.62 -9.88
CA ASP A 10 -0.68 -11.37 -10.94
C ASP A 10 0.53 -10.53 -10.48
N TYR A 11 0.47 -9.99 -9.27
CA TYR A 11 1.52 -9.15 -8.72
C TYR A 11 2.51 -9.91 -7.87
N TYR A 12 2.20 -11.08 -7.31
CA TYR A 12 3.13 -11.85 -6.47
C TYR A 12 3.74 -13.00 -7.28
N GLY A 13 5.07 -13.05 -7.34
CA GLY A 13 5.80 -14.02 -8.17
C GLY A 13 7.21 -14.27 -7.66
N PRO A 14 7.91 -15.30 -8.17
CA PRO A 14 9.18 -15.75 -7.56
C PRO A 14 10.38 -14.81 -7.76
N ASN A 15 10.34 -13.92 -8.75
CA ASN A 15 11.47 -13.09 -9.17
C ASN A 15 11.19 -11.60 -9.00
N GLU A 16 11.07 -11.17 -7.75
CA GLU A 16 10.77 -9.76 -7.42
C GLU A 16 12.05 -8.93 -7.31
N GLY A 17 12.00 -7.70 -7.82
CA GLY A 17 13.05 -6.72 -7.60
C GLY A 17 13.07 -6.21 -6.15
N LEU A 18 14.15 -5.54 -5.76
CA LEU A 18 14.32 -5.08 -4.38
C LEU A 18 13.27 -4.02 -4.01
N GLN A 19 13.00 -3.07 -4.91
CA GLN A 19 12.02 -2.03 -4.68
C GLN A 19 10.58 -2.58 -4.74
N GLU A 20 10.31 -3.50 -5.67
CA GLU A 20 9.03 -4.21 -5.75
C GLU A 20 8.70 -4.91 -4.43
N ARG A 21 9.66 -5.69 -3.89
CA ARG A 21 9.48 -6.41 -2.63
C ARG A 21 9.21 -5.45 -1.46
N ALA A 22 10.03 -4.40 -1.31
CA ALA A 22 9.83 -3.40 -0.26
C ALA A 22 8.47 -2.69 -0.37
N THR A 23 8.01 -2.43 -1.60
CA THR A 23 6.71 -1.79 -1.84
C THR A 23 5.55 -2.72 -1.46
N LYS A 24 5.69 -4.04 -1.71
CA LYS A 24 4.70 -5.03 -1.28
C LYS A 24 4.64 -5.17 0.22
N GLU A 25 5.79 -5.25 0.90
CA GLU A 25 5.84 -5.28 2.37
C GLU A 25 5.17 -4.05 3.00
N LEU A 26 5.39 -2.87 2.41
CA LEU A 26 4.70 -1.64 2.83
C LEU A 26 3.19 -1.72 2.60
N ILE A 27 2.74 -2.22 1.44
CA ILE A 27 1.31 -2.39 1.15
C ILE A 27 0.70 -3.40 2.12
N ASP A 28 1.36 -4.54 2.37
CA ASP A 28 0.90 -5.58 3.29
C ASP A 28 0.69 -5.00 4.71
N SER A 29 1.63 -4.18 5.19
CA SER A 29 1.48 -3.46 6.46
C SER A 29 0.34 -2.43 6.43
N PHE A 30 0.17 -1.72 5.32
CA PHE A 30 -0.90 -0.73 5.17
C PHE A 30 -2.30 -1.37 5.17
N VAL A 31 -2.45 -2.57 4.60
CA VAL A 31 -3.74 -3.27 4.49
C VAL A 31 -4.05 -4.17 5.68
N GLU A 32 -3.09 -4.41 6.57
CA GLU A 32 -3.28 -5.27 7.73
C GLU A 32 -4.48 -4.78 8.58
N GLY A 33 -5.46 -5.67 8.75
CA GLY A 33 -6.70 -5.37 9.46
C GLY A 33 -7.70 -4.49 8.70
N ARG A 34 -7.49 -4.22 7.41
CA ARG A 34 -8.33 -3.30 6.61
C ARG A 34 -8.95 -3.96 5.39
N ALA A 35 -10.21 -3.59 5.11
CA ALA A 35 -10.82 -3.87 3.81
C ALA A 35 -10.45 -2.77 2.80
N LEU A 36 -9.81 -3.15 1.71
CA LEU A 36 -9.48 -2.20 0.64
C LEU A 36 -10.68 -1.95 -0.28
N ASN A 37 -11.11 -0.69 -0.37
CA ASN A 37 -12.01 -0.26 -1.44
C ASN A 37 -11.27 -0.27 -2.81
N PRO A 38 -12.02 -0.22 -3.94
CA PRO A 38 -11.42 -0.29 -5.28
C PRO A 38 -10.38 0.79 -5.57
N SER A 39 -10.56 2.01 -5.05
CA SER A 39 -9.63 3.13 -5.27
C SER A 39 -8.29 2.90 -4.55
N ALA A 40 -8.33 2.45 -3.30
CA ALA A 40 -7.12 2.11 -2.55
C ALA A 40 -6.37 0.94 -3.21
N ARG A 41 -7.11 -0.07 -3.68
CA ARG A 41 -6.54 -1.19 -4.47
C ARG A 41 -5.83 -0.70 -5.73
N TYR A 42 -6.42 0.24 -6.46
CA TYR A 42 -5.81 0.82 -7.66
C TYR A 42 -4.49 1.56 -7.34
N VAL A 43 -4.46 2.33 -6.25
CA VAL A 43 -3.25 3.04 -5.82
C VAL A 43 -2.14 2.05 -5.45
N CYS A 44 -2.43 1.03 -4.64
CA CYS A 44 -1.48 -0.02 -4.28
C CYS A 44 -0.89 -0.72 -5.53
N LYS A 45 -1.73 -1.10 -6.50
CA LYS A 45 -1.29 -1.69 -7.77
C LYS A 45 -0.40 -0.75 -8.58
N THR A 46 -0.72 0.54 -8.58
CA THR A 46 0.07 1.58 -9.24
C THR A 46 1.47 1.69 -8.61
N MET A 47 1.56 1.68 -7.28
CA MET A 47 2.82 1.70 -6.56
C MET A 47 3.71 0.50 -6.92
N ILE A 48 3.15 -0.72 -6.96
CA ILE A 48 3.92 -1.92 -7.34
C ILE A 48 4.47 -1.81 -8.78
N ASN A 49 3.66 -1.31 -9.73
CA ASN A 49 4.11 -1.11 -11.11
C ASN A 49 5.24 -0.07 -11.23
N ILE A 50 5.19 1.00 -10.43
CA ILE A 50 6.25 2.01 -10.37
C ILE A 50 7.52 1.41 -9.78
N ALA A 51 7.40 0.60 -8.72
CA ALA A 51 8.53 -0.10 -8.10
C ALA A 51 9.22 -1.08 -9.08
N ARG A 52 8.44 -1.85 -9.86
CA ARG A 52 8.96 -2.71 -10.94
C ARG A 52 9.73 -1.91 -12.00
N ASN A 53 9.23 -0.73 -12.36
CA ASN A 53 9.93 0.14 -13.31
C ASN A 53 11.24 0.69 -12.70
N PHE A 54 11.23 1.04 -11.41
CA PHE A 54 12.44 1.43 -10.69
C PHE A 54 13.50 0.32 -10.77
N ASP A 55 13.13 -0.91 -10.42
CA ASP A 55 14.05 -2.05 -10.42
C ASP A 55 14.62 -2.31 -11.83
N ALA A 56 13.78 -2.25 -12.87
CA ALA A 56 14.19 -2.44 -14.25
C ALA A 56 15.15 -1.35 -14.77
N LEU A 57 14.98 -0.09 -14.34
CA LEU A 57 15.88 1.01 -14.68
C LEU A 57 17.20 0.90 -13.90
N ASN A 58 17.11 0.61 -12.60
CA ASN A 58 18.26 0.47 -11.72
C ASN A 58 19.20 -0.64 -12.20
N ALA A 59 18.64 -1.80 -12.59
CA ALA A 59 19.41 -2.91 -13.15
C ALA A 59 20.19 -2.54 -14.43
N LYS A 60 19.76 -1.50 -15.14
CA LYS A 60 20.41 -0.98 -16.36
C LYS A 60 21.32 0.23 -16.08
N GLY A 61 21.52 0.60 -14.81
CA GLY A 61 22.29 1.78 -14.39
C GLY A 61 21.66 3.11 -14.86
N ARG A 62 20.34 3.14 -15.06
CA ARG A 62 19.61 4.33 -15.51
C ARG A 62 19.14 5.15 -14.31
N ASP A 63 18.99 6.45 -14.51
CA ASP A 63 18.41 7.33 -13.49
C ASP A 63 17.00 6.88 -13.08
N THR A 64 16.79 6.80 -11.77
CA THR A 64 15.54 6.36 -11.14
C THR A 64 14.85 7.47 -10.34
N SER A 65 15.44 8.67 -10.28
CA SER A 65 14.96 9.78 -9.45
C SER A 65 13.47 10.10 -9.67
N ARG A 66 13.06 10.21 -10.93
CA ARG A 66 11.65 10.49 -11.31
C ARG A 66 10.71 9.38 -10.86
N VAL A 67 11.10 8.12 -11.00
CA VAL A 67 10.27 6.97 -10.63
C VAL A 67 10.15 6.89 -9.10
N MET A 68 11.24 7.17 -8.39
CA MET A 68 11.25 7.24 -6.93
C MET A 68 10.35 8.37 -6.40
N ALA A 69 10.41 9.55 -7.00
CA ALA A 69 9.53 10.66 -6.65
C ALA A 69 8.04 10.33 -6.89
N GLN A 70 7.74 9.62 -8.00
CA GLN A 70 6.38 9.15 -8.28
C GLN A 70 5.90 8.13 -7.24
N LEU A 71 6.77 7.19 -6.84
CA LEU A 71 6.43 6.19 -5.83
C LEU A 71 6.11 6.86 -4.48
N LEU A 72 6.95 7.82 -4.06
CA LEU A 72 6.73 8.58 -2.83
C LEU A 72 5.41 9.37 -2.87
N ALA A 73 5.10 10.02 -4.00
CA ALA A 73 3.86 10.77 -4.15
C ALA A 73 2.62 9.87 -4.02
N TRP A 74 2.64 8.68 -4.64
CA TRP A 74 1.52 7.73 -4.53
C TRP A 74 1.38 7.15 -3.13
N TYR A 75 2.49 6.91 -2.42
CA TYR A 75 2.44 6.51 -1.02
C TYR A 75 1.78 7.59 -0.14
N GLN A 76 2.19 8.85 -0.29
CA GLN A 76 1.58 9.96 0.44
C GLN A 76 0.10 10.11 0.13
N GLU A 77 -0.30 9.90 -1.13
CA GLU A 77 -1.70 9.92 -1.53
C GLU A 77 -2.49 8.76 -0.92
N LEU A 78 -1.90 7.56 -0.84
CA LEU A 78 -2.50 6.41 -0.18
C LEU A 78 -2.78 6.72 1.30
N GLU A 79 -1.79 7.23 2.03
CA GLU A 79 -1.94 7.59 3.45
C GLU A 79 -2.95 8.72 3.67
N THR A 80 -2.98 9.71 2.77
CA THR A 80 -3.87 10.87 2.90
C THR A 80 -5.33 10.50 2.62
N LYS A 81 -5.58 9.73 1.55
CA LYS A 81 -6.95 9.39 1.12
C LYS A 81 -7.56 8.23 1.91
N PHE A 82 -6.70 7.36 2.44
CA PHE A 82 -7.10 6.15 3.15
C PHE A 82 -6.34 6.09 4.49
N PRO A 83 -6.58 7.07 5.38
CA PRO A 83 -5.90 7.10 6.67
C PRO A 83 -6.21 5.80 7.43
N ALA A 84 -5.28 5.41 8.30
CA ALA A 84 -5.56 4.37 9.29
C ALA A 84 -6.85 4.72 10.03
N GLU A 85 -7.76 3.74 10.20
CA GLU A 85 -8.86 3.92 11.13
C GLU A 85 -8.25 4.30 12.48
N LYS A 86 -8.63 5.49 12.98
CA LYS A 86 -8.25 5.89 14.32
C LYS A 86 -8.84 4.85 15.25
N GLU A 87 -8.00 4.20 16.05
CA GLU A 87 -8.49 3.45 17.21
C GLU A 87 -9.43 4.38 17.97
N ILE A 88 -10.72 4.05 17.97
CA ILE A 88 -11.70 4.81 18.74
C ILE A 88 -11.36 4.49 20.19
N ASP A 89 -10.99 5.52 20.96
CA ASP A 89 -10.79 5.42 22.39
C ASP A 89 -11.96 4.61 22.99
N PRO A 90 -11.71 3.50 23.71
CA PRO A 90 -12.75 2.68 24.32
C PRO A 90 -13.76 3.50 25.13
N ALA A 91 -13.33 4.60 25.76
CA ALA A 91 -14.21 5.53 26.46
C ALA A 91 -15.15 6.28 25.50
N LEU A 92 -14.65 6.71 24.35
CA LEU A 92 -15.46 7.36 23.31
C LEU A 92 -16.44 6.37 22.66
N ALA A 93 -16.05 5.10 22.48
CA ALA A 93 -16.95 4.05 21.99
C ALA A 93 -18.13 3.81 22.95
N GLY A 94 -17.87 3.82 24.27
CA GLY A 94 -18.91 3.73 25.30
C GLY A 94 -19.88 4.92 25.26
N LEU A 95 -19.37 6.14 25.16
CA LEU A 95 -20.20 7.35 25.07
C LEU A 95 -21.09 7.39 23.81
N LEU A 96 -20.58 6.89 22.68
CA LEU A 96 -21.37 6.80 21.44
C LEU A 96 -22.50 5.77 21.54
N GLN A 97 -22.31 4.67 22.26
CA GLN A 97 -23.37 3.69 22.52
C GLN A 97 -24.45 4.25 23.45
N GLU A 98 -24.06 4.95 24.51
CA GLU A 98 -25.01 5.59 25.43
C GLU A 98 -25.85 6.68 24.74
N ALA A 99 -25.26 7.44 23.81
CA ALA A 99 -25.96 8.49 23.07
C ALA A 99 -26.98 7.96 22.03
N GLN A 100 -26.92 6.67 21.68
CA GLN A 100 -27.85 6.02 20.75
C GLN A 100 -28.98 5.25 21.46
N ALA A 101 -28.94 5.13 22.80
CA ALA A 101 -29.96 4.49 23.64
C ALA A 101 -31.03 5.48 24.11
#